data_AF-A0A7K1Y518-F1
#
_entry.id   AF-A0A7K1Y518-F1
#
_cell.length_a   1.000
_cell.length_b   1.000
_cell.length_c   1.000
_cell.angle_alpha   90.00
_cell.angle_beta   90.00
_cell.angle_gamma   90.00
#
_symmetry.space_group_name_H-M   'P 1'
#
loop_
_entity.id
_entity.type
_entity.pdbx_description
1 polymer ?
#
loop_
_entity_poly.entity_id
_entity_poly.type
_entity_poly.pdbx_seq_one_letter_code
_entity_poly.pdbx_strand_id
1 'polypeptide(L)'
;MTNNLLERLLKLSLIYNEAGIGQKPVRDWDSTFEEPNKKYSSIPLGNSIEKCGKLDLITENEKEFLFNTIRELMRNGFSHADSTKILNGLPNETTMFQGGFSQSTEIKPVTVNQKIIPFMQALHIENFAKENAADYFEYVYELTKKIDQRLIDKNGKTSV
;
A
#
# COMPACT_ATOMS: atom_id res chain seq x y z
N MET A 1 -5.65 2.03 -7.04
CA MET A 1 -6.45 0.79 -6.93
C MET A 1 -5.77 -0.27 -6.06
N THR A 2 -4.47 -0.54 -6.24
CA THR A 2 -3.72 -1.54 -5.44
C THR A 2 -3.78 -1.32 -3.93
N ASN A 3 -3.75 -0.07 -3.45
CA ASN A 3 -3.96 0.25 -2.03
C ASN A 3 -5.31 -0.28 -1.50
N ASN A 4 -6.39 -0.11 -2.26
CA ASN A 4 -7.72 -0.59 -1.87
C ASN A 4 -7.78 -2.13 -1.91
N LEU A 5 -7.09 -2.76 -2.86
CA LEU A 5 -6.97 -4.21 -2.92
C LEU A 5 -6.28 -4.75 -1.67
N LEU A 6 -5.15 -4.15 -1.28
CA LEU A 6 -4.42 -4.51 -0.07
C LEU A 6 -5.26 -4.32 1.19
N GLU A 7 -5.93 -3.17 1.33
CA GLU A 7 -6.80 -2.91 2.49
C GLU A 7 -7.94 -3.93 2.58
N ARG A 8 -8.57 -4.25 1.44
CA ARG A 8 -9.65 -5.23 1.39
C ARG A 8 -9.14 -6.64 1.68
N LEU A 9 -7.99 -7.01 1.13
CA LEU A 9 -7.33 -8.30 1.37
C LEU A 9 -7.15 -8.54 2.86
N LEU A 10 -6.41 -7.68 3.56
CA LEU A 10 -6.10 -7.89 4.98
C LEU A 10 -7.37 -7.96 5.84
N LYS A 11 -8.37 -7.11 5.56
CA LYS A 11 -9.64 -7.14 6.29
C LYS A 11 -10.41 -8.43 6.05
N LEU A 12 -10.50 -8.89 4.80
CA LEU A 12 -11.13 -10.16 4.47
C LEU A 12 -10.39 -11.33 5.11
N SER A 13 -9.07 -11.31 5.13
CA SER A 13 -8.27 -12.35 5.79
C SER A 13 -8.58 -12.46 7.28
N LEU A 14 -8.76 -11.34 7.98
CA LEU A 14 -9.19 -11.32 9.38
C LEU A 14 -10.61 -11.88 9.56
N ILE A 15 -11.54 -11.48 8.69
CA ILE A 15 -12.91 -11.98 8.69
C ILE A 15 -12.93 -13.50 8.50
N TYR A 16 -12.25 -14.01 7.47
CA TYR A 16 -12.23 -15.44 7.16
C TYR A 16 -11.41 -16.28 8.16
N ASN A 17 -10.40 -15.69 8.81
CA ASN A 17 -9.71 -16.35 9.90
C ASN A 17 -10.63 -16.59 11.11
N GLU A 18 -11.60 -15.70 11.37
CA GLU A 18 -12.55 -15.83 12.47
C GLU A 18 -13.81 -16.63 12.09
N ALA A 19 -14.37 -16.38 10.91
CA ALA A 19 -15.56 -17.05 10.40
C ALA A 19 -15.28 -18.48 9.88
N GLY A 20 -14.01 -18.80 9.62
CA GLY A 20 -13.60 -19.99 8.90
C GLY A 20 -13.88 -19.89 7.39
N ILE A 21 -13.16 -20.71 6.61
CA ILE A 21 -13.29 -20.79 5.16
C ILE A 21 -14.14 -22.00 4.73
N GLY A 22 -14.43 -22.11 3.44
CA GLY A 22 -15.15 -23.24 2.84
C GLY A 22 -16.66 -23.04 2.71
N GLN A 23 -17.36 -24.08 2.25
CA GLN A 23 -18.81 -24.03 2.05
C GLN A 23 -19.54 -23.98 3.39
N LYS A 24 -20.51 -23.08 3.49
CA LYS A 24 -21.41 -22.93 4.64
C LYS A 24 -22.85 -22.85 4.14
N PRO A 25 -23.83 -23.43 4.85
CA PRO A 25 -25.24 -23.29 4.48
C PRO A 25 -25.64 -21.82 4.40
N VAL A 26 -26.38 -21.44 3.34
CA VAL A 26 -26.79 -20.04 3.11
C VAL A 26 -27.50 -19.44 4.31
N ARG A 27 -28.33 -20.24 5.00
CA ARG A 27 -29.06 -19.83 6.21
C ARG A 27 -28.17 -19.38 7.37
N ASP A 28 -26.90 -19.78 7.38
CA ASP A 28 -25.96 -19.50 8.48
C ASP A 28 -25.01 -18.33 8.13
N TRP A 29 -25.10 -17.76 6.92
CA TRP A 29 -24.17 -16.73 6.45
C TRP A 29 -24.21 -15.47 7.30
N ASP A 30 -25.41 -14.95 7.60
CA ASP A 30 -25.56 -13.74 8.40
C ASP A 30 -24.91 -13.92 9.78
N SER A 31 -25.31 -14.97 10.51
CA SER A 31 -24.73 -15.28 11.83
C SER A 31 -23.23 -15.56 11.79
N THR A 32 -22.71 -16.11 10.69
CA THR A 32 -21.28 -16.43 10.56
C THR A 32 -20.43 -15.19 10.33
N PHE A 33 -20.91 -14.25 9.51
CA PHE A 33 -20.10 -13.13 9.04
C PHE A 33 -20.43 -11.81 9.73
N GLU A 34 -21.56 -11.67 10.41
CA GLU A 34 -22.00 -10.41 11.02
C GLU A 34 -20.96 -9.83 11.99
N GLU A 35 -20.57 -10.59 13.00
CA GLU A 35 -19.64 -10.12 14.02
C GLU A 35 -18.21 -9.90 13.49
N PRO A 36 -17.61 -10.85 12.73
CA PRO A 36 -16.31 -10.60 12.11
C PRO A 36 -16.31 -9.39 11.17
N ASN A 37 -17.38 -9.20 10.39
CA ASN A 37 -17.49 -8.07 9.47
C ASN A 37 -17.59 -6.73 10.22
N LYS A 38 -18.42 -6.64 11.28
CA LYS A 38 -18.48 -5.44 12.14
C LYS A 38 -17.11 -5.13 12.76
N LYS A 39 -16.41 -6.15 13.23
CA LYS A 39 -15.13 -6.04 13.93
C LYS A 39 -13.98 -5.56 13.04
N TYR A 40 -13.95 -5.95 11.76
CA TYR A 40 -12.78 -5.74 10.90
C TYR A 40 -13.01 -4.83 9.68
N SER A 41 -14.24 -4.59 9.24
CA SER A 41 -14.50 -3.83 7.99
C SER A 41 -14.00 -2.39 8.03
N SER A 42 -14.08 -1.72 9.18
CA SER A 42 -13.80 -0.30 9.35
C SER A 42 -12.42 0.01 9.94
N ILE A 43 -11.62 -1.00 10.29
CA ILE A 43 -10.34 -0.75 10.95
C ILE A 43 -9.31 -0.12 9.98
N PRO A 44 -8.42 0.76 10.47
CA PRO A 44 -7.34 1.33 9.65
C PRO A 44 -6.34 0.28 9.16
N LEU A 45 -5.70 0.53 8.01
CA LEU A 45 -4.69 -0.37 7.42
C LEU A 45 -3.59 -0.79 8.41
N GLY A 46 -3.05 0.15 9.19
CA GLY A 46 -2.04 -0.17 10.21
C GLY A 46 -2.54 -1.19 11.24
N ASN A 47 -3.81 -1.08 11.65
CA ASN A 47 -4.43 -2.03 12.58
C ASN A 47 -4.71 -3.38 11.91
N SER A 48 -5.08 -3.39 10.62
CA SER A 48 -5.21 -4.63 9.84
C SER A 48 -3.88 -5.38 9.77
N ILE A 49 -2.78 -4.68 9.43
CA ILE A 49 -1.43 -5.26 9.35
C ILE A 49 -1.02 -5.88 10.71
N GLU A 50 -1.17 -5.11 11.79
CA GLU A 50 -0.84 -5.58 13.15
C GLU A 50 -1.63 -6.84 13.54
N LYS A 51 -2.94 -6.86 13.25
CA LYS A 51 -3.78 -8.03 13.56
C LYS A 51 -3.44 -9.23 12.70
N CYS A 52 -3.17 -9.04 11.40
CA CYS A 52 -2.75 -10.12 10.52
C CYS A 52 -1.43 -10.74 10.98
N GLY A 53 -0.46 -9.93 11.42
CA GLY A 53 0.80 -10.43 11.97
C GLY A 53 0.58 -11.25 13.25
N LYS A 54 -0.20 -10.72 14.20
CA LYS A 54 -0.54 -11.43 15.47
C LYS A 54 -1.28 -12.75 15.28
N LEU A 55 -1.94 -12.94 14.13
CA LEU A 55 -2.69 -14.14 13.78
C LEU A 55 -1.92 -15.05 12.81
N ASP A 56 -0.64 -14.78 12.56
CA ASP A 56 0.23 -15.47 11.58
C ASP A 56 -0.38 -15.57 10.18
N LEU A 57 -1.21 -14.60 9.79
CA LEU A 57 -1.72 -14.50 8.42
C LEU A 57 -0.66 -13.89 7.50
N ILE A 58 0.25 -13.10 8.07
CA ILE A 58 1.45 -12.57 7.41
C ILE A 58 2.67 -12.84 8.29
N THR A 59 3.84 -12.96 7.67
CA THR A 59 5.10 -13.11 8.41
C THR A 59 5.53 -11.77 9.02
N GLU A 60 6.45 -11.81 9.99
CA GLU A 60 7.02 -10.56 10.54
C GLU A 60 7.73 -9.72 9.48
N ASN A 61 8.44 -10.33 8.53
CA ASN A 61 9.05 -9.60 7.41
C ASN A 61 8.00 -8.93 6.51
N GLU A 62 6.91 -9.63 6.20
CA GLU A 62 5.79 -9.06 5.42
C GLU A 62 5.12 -7.93 6.20
N LYS A 63 4.91 -8.10 7.50
CA LYS A 63 4.35 -7.09 8.39
C LYS A 63 5.20 -5.83 8.41
N GLU A 64 6.51 -5.98 8.62
CA GLU A 64 7.45 -4.86 8.66
C GLU A 64 7.46 -4.10 7.34
N PHE A 65 7.55 -4.81 6.21
CA PHE A 65 7.53 -4.20 4.88
C PHE A 65 6.19 -3.49 4.60
N LEU A 66 5.06 -4.10 4.94
CA LEU A 66 3.74 -3.49 4.79
C LEU A 66 3.61 -2.21 5.62
N PHE A 67 4.07 -2.23 6.88
CA PHE A 67 3.89 -1.14 7.82
C PHE A 67 4.84 0.02 7.57
N ASN A 68 6.12 -0.27 7.32
CA ASN A 68 7.16 0.74 7.20
C ASN A 68 7.32 1.26 5.76
N THR A 69 7.08 0.42 4.76
CA THR A 69 7.27 0.79 3.34
C THR A 69 5.95 1.08 2.66
N ILE A 70 5.06 0.09 2.54
CA ILE A 70 3.84 0.22 1.73
C ILE A 70 2.88 1.24 2.33
N ARG A 71 2.67 1.23 3.65
CA ARG A 71 1.76 2.17 4.31
C ARG A 71 2.22 3.62 4.14
N GLU A 72 3.51 3.88 4.33
CA GLU A 72 4.06 5.24 4.29
C GLU A 72 4.26 5.74 2.85
N LEU A 73 4.84 4.94 1.96
CA LEU A 73 5.17 5.38 0.61
C LEU A 73 3.96 5.26 -0.33
N MET A 74 3.39 4.06 -0.44
CA MET A 74 2.35 3.80 -1.44
C MET A 74 0.98 4.31 -0.97
N ARG A 75 0.60 4.03 0.28
CA ARG A 75 -0.72 4.43 0.80
C ARG A 75 -0.75 5.90 1.21
N ASN A 76 0.16 6.38 2.06
CA ASN A 76 0.11 7.78 2.47
C ASN A 76 0.53 8.70 1.31
N GLY A 77 1.61 8.38 0.59
CA GLY A 77 2.09 9.18 -0.54
C GLY A 77 1.05 9.39 -1.64
N PHE A 78 0.36 8.32 -2.09
CA PHE A 78 -0.64 8.44 -3.16
C PHE A 78 -2.07 8.68 -2.66
N SER A 79 -2.52 8.00 -1.61
CA SER A 79 -3.93 8.13 -1.16
C SER A 79 -4.21 9.38 -0.33
N HIS A 80 -3.18 10.02 0.26
CA HIS A 80 -3.32 11.31 0.98
C HIS A 80 -2.72 12.49 0.20
N ALA A 81 -2.26 12.24 -1.02
CA ALA A 81 -1.53 13.21 -1.84
C ALA A 81 -0.34 13.86 -1.10
N ASP A 82 0.30 13.11 -0.19
CA ASP A 82 1.46 13.58 0.55
C ASP A 82 2.73 13.33 -0.28
N SER A 83 3.03 14.27 -1.17
CA SER A 83 4.21 14.21 -2.04
C SER A 83 5.51 14.09 -1.25
N THR A 84 5.57 14.56 0.00
CA THR A 84 6.80 14.53 0.80
C THR A 84 7.29 13.10 1.05
N LYS A 85 6.37 12.13 1.14
CA LYS A 85 6.70 10.71 1.35
C LYS A 85 7.43 10.12 0.14
N ILE A 86 6.97 10.46 -1.06
CA ILE A 86 7.55 9.97 -2.33
C ILE A 86 8.87 10.69 -2.62
N LEU A 87 8.92 12.00 -2.37
CA LEU A 87 10.06 12.84 -2.72
C LEU A 87 11.18 12.81 -1.67
N ASN A 88 11.01 12.10 -0.56
CA ASN A 88 11.97 12.13 0.55
C ASN A 88 13.39 11.75 0.12
N GLY A 89 13.54 10.78 -0.79
CA GLY A 89 14.83 10.31 -1.30
C GLY A 89 15.49 11.19 -2.37
N LEU A 90 14.82 12.24 -2.84
CA LEU A 90 15.37 13.13 -3.87
C LEU A 90 16.19 14.27 -3.25
N PRO A 91 17.13 14.89 -3.98
CA PRO A 91 17.74 16.14 -3.53
C PRO A 91 16.69 17.25 -3.44
N ASN A 92 16.87 18.18 -2.49
CA ASN A 92 15.96 19.34 -2.38
C ASN A 92 16.15 20.28 -3.57
N GLU A 93 17.39 20.47 -4.00
CA GLU A 93 17.75 21.45 -5.02
C GLU A 93 18.11 20.79 -6.34
N THR A 94 17.80 21.48 -7.44
CA THR A 94 18.26 21.15 -8.79
C THR A 94 18.69 22.42 -9.51
N THR A 95 19.66 22.29 -10.42
CA THR A 95 20.14 23.40 -11.23
C THR A 95 19.40 23.39 -12.57
N MET A 96 18.75 24.51 -12.88
CA MET A 96 18.11 24.77 -14.16
C MET A 96 18.85 25.86 -14.92
N PHE A 97 18.59 25.96 -16.22
CA PHE A 97 19.23 26.96 -17.06
C PHE A 97 18.17 27.92 -17.61
N GLN A 98 18.33 29.20 -17.31
CA GLN A 98 17.44 30.27 -17.76
C GLN A 98 18.13 31.08 -18.87
N GLY A 99 17.42 31.33 -19.96
CA GLY A 99 17.83 32.23 -21.04
C GLY A 99 16.66 33.08 -21.51
N GLY A 100 16.95 34.23 -22.12
CA GLY A 100 15.93 35.13 -22.66
C GLY A 100 16.11 35.37 -24.16
N PHE A 101 15.01 35.57 -24.89
CA PHE A 101 15.06 35.88 -26.33
C PHE A 101 15.74 37.21 -26.64
N SER A 102 15.75 38.15 -25.68
CA SER A 102 16.44 39.44 -25.80
C SER A 102 17.95 39.36 -25.58
N GLN A 103 18.44 38.31 -24.92
CA GLN A 103 19.86 38.07 -24.62
C GLN A 103 20.15 36.58 -24.82
N SER A 104 20.00 36.12 -26.07
CA SER A 104 20.00 34.69 -26.43
C SER A 104 21.33 33.96 -26.20
N THR A 105 22.41 34.69 -25.91
CA THR A 105 23.73 34.13 -25.59
C THR A 105 24.00 34.02 -24.09
N GLU A 106 23.15 34.60 -23.23
CA GLU A 106 23.30 34.54 -21.78
C GLU A 106 22.39 33.45 -21.20
N ILE A 107 22.93 32.23 -21.09
CA ILE A 107 22.31 31.15 -20.33
C ILE A 107 22.87 31.18 -18.90
N LYS A 108 22.01 31.37 -17.90
CA LYS A 108 22.39 31.46 -16.49
C LYS A 108 21.89 30.24 -15.71
N PRO A 109 22.73 29.59 -14.89
CA PRO A 109 22.26 28.56 -13.97
C PRO A 109 21.42 29.19 -12.85
N VAL A 110 20.31 28.56 -12.52
CA VAL A 110 19.42 28.95 -11.43
C VAL A 110 19.14 27.71 -10.59
N THR A 111 19.43 27.79 -9.30
CA THR A 111 19.11 26.73 -8.34
C THR A 111 17.67 26.90 -7.86
N VAL A 112 16.90 25.82 -7.90
CA VAL A 112 15.51 25.81 -7.46
C VAL A 112 15.24 24.60 -6.56
N ASN A 113 14.31 24.75 -5.62
CA ASN A 113 13.87 23.63 -4.80
C ASN A 113 12.83 22.79 -5.55
N GLN A 114 13.25 21.65 -6.08
CA GLN A 114 12.40 20.78 -6.91
C GLN A 114 11.26 20.12 -6.12
N LYS A 115 11.39 20.01 -4.80
CA LYS A 115 10.38 19.38 -3.94
C LYS A 115 9.20 20.28 -3.62
N ILE A 116 9.25 21.58 -3.90
CA ILE A 116 8.13 22.51 -3.66
C ILE A 116 7.46 23.00 -4.95
N ILE A 117 8.10 22.78 -6.12
CA ILE A 117 7.57 23.25 -7.40
C ILE A 117 6.58 22.23 -7.96
N PRO A 118 5.29 22.57 -8.13
CA PRO A 118 4.23 21.58 -8.40
C PRO A 118 4.44 20.72 -9.64
N PHE A 119 4.89 21.31 -10.76
CA PHE A 119 5.11 20.53 -11.99
C PHE A 119 6.29 19.56 -11.86
N MET A 120 7.32 19.91 -11.09
CA MET A 120 8.44 19.00 -10.82
C MET A 120 8.00 17.87 -9.89
N GLN A 121 7.23 18.19 -8.84
CA GLN A 121 6.60 17.17 -7.99
C GLN A 121 5.78 16.19 -8.84
N ALA A 122 4.97 16.70 -9.77
CA ALA A 122 4.16 15.86 -10.65
C ALA A 122 5.03 14.92 -11.50
N LEU A 123 6.10 15.42 -12.12
CA LEU A 123 7.05 14.59 -12.89
C LEU A 123 7.70 13.50 -12.02
N HIS A 124 8.16 13.84 -10.82
CA HIS A 124 8.78 12.87 -9.91
C HIS A 124 7.79 11.81 -9.43
N ILE A 125 6.56 12.21 -9.08
CA ILE A 125 5.50 11.29 -8.67
C ILE A 125 5.10 10.37 -9.83
N GLU A 126 5.00 10.91 -11.05
CA GLU A 126 4.71 10.13 -12.25
C GLU A 126 5.80 9.08 -12.52
N ASN A 127 7.07 9.48 -12.47
CA ASN A 127 8.19 8.56 -12.67
C ASN A 127 8.23 7.48 -11.59
N PHE A 128 8.09 7.86 -10.33
CA PHE A 128 8.00 6.91 -9.22
C PHE A 128 6.87 5.91 -9.45
N ALA A 129 5.68 6.38 -9.85
CA ALA A 129 4.55 5.50 -10.11
C ALA A 129 4.84 4.53 -11.27
N LYS A 130 5.44 5.01 -12.38
CA LYS A 130 5.79 4.16 -13.53
C LYS A 130 6.80 3.09 -13.16
N GLU A 131 7.79 3.43 -12.34
CA GLU A 131 8.86 2.51 -11.92
C GLU A 131 8.36 1.46 -10.92
N ASN A 132 7.43 1.81 -10.03
CA ASN A 132 7.09 0.97 -8.88
C ASN A 132 5.69 0.31 -8.96
N ALA A 133 4.81 0.73 -9.87
CA ALA A 133 3.43 0.24 -9.89
C ALA A 133 3.31 -1.27 -10.15
N ALA A 134 4.13 -1.80 -11.06
CA ALA A 134 4.12 -3.22 -11.42
C ALA A 134 4.58 -4.08 -10.22
N ASP A 135 5.74 -3.76 -9.65
CA ASP A 135 6.29 -4.48 -8.51
C ASP A 135 5.38 -4.40 -7.28
N TYR A 136 4.75 -3.24 -7.05
CA TYR A 136 3.78 -3.10 -5.96
C TYR A 136 2.54 -3.98 -6.18
N PHE A 137 2.01 -4.01 -7.40
CA PHE A 137 0.88 -4.87 -7.72
C PHE A 137 1.24 -6.35 -7.55
N GLU A 138 2.39 -6.77 -8.09
CA GLU A 138 2.89 -8.14 -7.99
C GLU A 138 3.07 -8.55 -6.53
N TYR A 139 3.64 -7.68 -5.70
CA TYR A 139 3.77 -7.94 -4.26
C TYR A 139 2.41 -8.21 -3.59
N VAL A 140 1.39 -7.38 -3.86
CA VAL A 140 0.05 -7.56 -3.27
C VAL A 140 -0.63 -8.83 -3.81
N TYR A 141 -0.42 -9.14 -5.08
CA TYR A 141 -0.92 -10.36 -5.70
C TYR A 141 -0.31 -11.62 -5.07
N GLU A 142 1.02 -11.66 -4.91
CA GLU A 142 1.71 -12.76 -4.24
C GLU A 142 1.36 -12.87 -2.75
N LEU A 143 1.20 -11.73 -2.07
CA LEU A 143 0.71 -11.71 -0.70
C LEU A 143 -0.70 -12.32 -0.58
N THR A 144 -1.56 -12.07 -1.56
CA THR A 144 -2.91 -12.67 -1.60
C THR A 144 -2.84 -14.20 -1.62
N LYS A 145 -2.03 -14.77 -2.51
CA LYS A 145 -1.83 -16.23 -2.60
C LYS A 145 -1.30 -16.82 -1.30
N LYS A 146 -0.30 -16.16 -0.70
CA LYS A 146 0.31 -16.61 0.55
C LYS A 146 -0.68 -16.59 1.72
N ILE A 147 -1.47 -15.53 1.85
CA ILE A 147 -2.48 -15.45 2.91
C ILE A 147 -3.56 -16.51 2.70
N ASP A 148 -4.02 -16.72 1.46
CA ASP A 148 -5.01 -17.75 1.14
C ASP A 148 -4.52 -19.14 1.54
N GLN A 149 -3.27 -19.49 1.19
CA GLN A 149 -2.66 -20.75 1.62
C GLN A 149 -2.57 -20.86 3.15
N ARG A 150 -2.19 -19.80 3.86
CA ARG A 150 -2.11 -19.81 5.33
C ARG A 150 -3.48 -19.98 5.98
N LEU A 151 -4.53 -19.40 5.39
CA LEU A 151 -5.91 -19.63 5.83
C LEU A 151 -6.32 -21.09 5.63
N ILE A 152 -5.98 -21.68 4.48
CA ILE A 152 -6.22 -23.11 4.20
C ILE A 152 -5.48 -23.98 5.22
N ASP A 153 -4.20 -23.74 5.45
CA ASP A 153 -3.37 -24.51 6.38
C ASP A 153 -3.90 -24.43 7.81
N LYS A 154 -4.35 -23.25 8.26
CA LYS A 154 -4.93 -23.05 9.59
C LYS A 154 -6.25 -23.78 9.77
N ASN A 155 -7.14 -23.73 8.77
CA ASN A 155 -8.45 -24.40 8.81
C ASN A 155 -8.36 -25.93 8.59
N GLY A 156 -7.36 -26.39 7.82
CA GLY A 156 -7.08 -27.82 7.66
C GLY A 156 -6.53 -28.46 8.94
N LYS A 157 -5.76 -27.72 9.75
CA LYS A 157 -5.24 -28.18 11.05
C LYS A 157 -6.27 -28.23 12.17
N THR A 158 -7.40 -27.53 12.03
CA THR A 158 -8.48 -27.49 13.05
C THR A 158 -9.54 -28.58 12.86
N SER A 159 -9.41 -29.42 11.83
CA SER A 159 -10.36 -30.48 11.48
C SER A 159 -9.95 -31.88 12.00
N VAL A 160 -9.17 -31.97 13.08
CA VAL A 160 -8.78 -33.25 13.74
C VAL A 160 -9.35 -33.32 15.14
#